data_AF-A0A8I6XL55-F1
#
_entry.id   AF-A0A8I6XL55-F1
#
_cell.length_a   1.000
_cell.length_b   1.000
_cell.length_c   1.000
_cell.angle_alpha   90.00
_cell.angle_beta   90.00
_cell.angle_gamma   90.00
#
_symmetry.space_group_name_H-M   'P 1'
#
loop_
_entity.id
_entity.type
_entity.pdbx_description
1 polymer ?
#
loop_
_entity_poly.entity_id
_entity_poly.type
_entity_poly.pdbx_seq_one_letter_code
_entity_poly.pdbx_strand_id
1 'polypeptide(L)'
;MLRLLHVPRPFHRSWRLLYATAFDDTHAYCFRQPEKHIEWFRIGGFLMDTSKLLLSAKLALPPWRPILNDGPEISIGFMGACLLTNVRPGIWIADMNMVRCPVCNLNKCEGTMQVLDARHCELYLENKFRDGTWEYEDLGSYFSHGQLDSAAAAIFNHDYIDTPCVKNILNSKSWIRDRSNLLPKGYFTPVAVALSSNLKPNDGLLSKFQAMRDTSRGGQIVSVRITQQLL
;
A
#
# COMPACT_ATOMS: atom_id res chain seq x y z
N MET A 1 -16.91 10.42 22.25
CA MET A 1 -17.55 9.09 22.08
C MET A 1 -16.57 8.21 21.31
N LEU A 2 -15.89 7.26 21.96
CA LEU A 2 -15.04 6.30 21.26
C LEU A 2 -15.95 5.38 20.45
N ARG A 3 -15.94 5.48 19.11
CA ARG A 3 -16.43 4.39 18.27
C ARG A 3 -15.50 3.22 18.55
N LEU A 4 -16.03 2.18 19.21
CA LEU A 4 -15.37 0.89 19.24
C LEU A 4 -15.23 0.45 17.79
N LEU A 5 -13.99 0.32 17.32
CA LEU A 5 -13.67 -0.21 16.01
C LEU A 5 -14.34 -1.59 15.88
N HIS A 6 -15.44 -1.66 15.15
CA HIS A 6 -16.17 -2.90 14.97
C HIS A 6 -15.46 -3.70 13.91
N VAL A 7 -14.77 -4.77 14.31
CA VAL A 7 -14.12 -5.68 13.37
C VAL A 7 -15.22 -6.58 12.78
N PRO A 8 -15.51 -6.48 11.46
CA PRO A 8 -16.46 -7.38 10.81
C PRO A 8 -16.02 -8.83 11.02
N ARG A 9 -16.99 -9.74 11.19
CA ARG A 9 -16.65 -11.17 11.32
C ARG A 9 -16.00 -11.65 10.02
N PRO A 10 -14.86 -12.36 10.09
CA PRO A 10 -14.25 -12.98 8.92
C PRO A 10 -15.26 -13.87 8.19
N PHE A 11 -15.28 -13.84 6.86
CA PHE A 11 -16.02 -14.79 6.02
C PHE A 11 -15.59 -16.24 6.31
N HIS A 12 -14.29 -16.46 6.56
CA HIS A 12 -13.72 -17.75 6.94
C HIS A 12 -13.59 -17.86 8.45
N ARG A 13 -14.28 -18.85 9.04
CA ARG A 13 -14.38 -19.00 10.51
C ARG A 13 -13.11 -19.53 11.20
N SER A 14 -12.05 -19.84 10.46
CA SER A 14 -10.83 -20.42 11.03
C SER A 14 -9.73 -19.37 11.19
N TRP A 15 -9.65 -18.79 12.39
CA TRP A 15 -8.55 -17.91 12.77
C TRP A 15 -7.19 -18.59 12.65
N ARG A 16 -7.13 -19.92 12.84
CA ARG A 16 -5.90 -20.71 12.70
C ARG A 16 -5.39 -20.68 11.26
N LEU A 17 -6.30 -20.80 10.30
CA LEU A 17 -5.95 -20.78 8.90
C LEU A 17 -5.51 -19.37 8.47
N LEU A 18 -6.24 -18.34 8.89
CA LEU A 18 -5.86 -16.94 8.65
C LEU A 18 -4.48 -16.62 9.23
N TYR A 19 -4.23 -17.05 10.46
CA TYR A 19 -2.92 -16.92 11.10
C TYR A 19 -1.85 -17.64 10.30
N ALA A 20 -2.04 -18.93 9.96
CA ALA A 20 -1.06 -19.68 9.18
C ALA A 20 -0.74 -18.99 7.85
N THR A 21 -1.75 -18.56 7.09
CA THR A 21 -1.55 -17.88 5.79
C THR A 21 -0.89 -16.52 5.89
N ALA A 22 -1.02 -15.85 7.03
CA ALA A 22 -0.32 -14.60 7.27
C ALA A 22 1.20 -14.81 7.48
N PHE A 23 1.67 -16.04 7.72
CA PHE A 23 3.08 -16.32 8.04
C PHE A 23 3.71 -17.43 7.18
N ASP A 24 2.99 -18.03 6.24
CA ASP A 24 3.48 -19.10 5.35
C ASP A 24 4.04 -18.60 4.00
N ASP A 25 4.41 -17.31 3.94
CA ASP A 25 4.89 -16.57 2.77
C ASP A 25 3.94 -16.50 1.55
N THR A 26 2.80 -17.21 1.54
CA THR A 26 1.83 -17.20 0.43
C THR A 26 1.19 -15.83 0.20
N HIS A 27 1.33 -14.94 1.18
CA HIS A 27 0.82 -13.58 1.17
C HIS A 27 1.79 -12.57 0.53
N ALA A 28 3.06 -12.91 0.37
CA ALA A 28 4.10 -11.96 0.00
C ALA A 28 4.23 -11.80 -1.52
N TYR A 29 4.83 -10.69 -1.96
CA TYR A 29 5.15 -10.50 -3.38
C TYR A 29 6.04 -11.64 -3.91
N CYS A 30 6.96 -12.14 -3.07
CA CYS A 30 7.86 -13.24 -3.39
C CYS A 30 7.13 -14.53 -3.77
N PHE A 31 5.93 -14.80 -3.24
CA PHE A 31 5.13 -15.96 -3.63
C PHE A 31 4.74 -15.92 -5.11
N ARG A 32 4.48 -14.72 -5.64
CA ARG A 32 4.03 -14.54 -7.03
C ARG A 32 5.16 -14.38 -8.03
N GLN A 33 6.23 -13.71 -7.62
CA GLN A 33 7.33 -13.31 -8.50
C GLN A 33 8.66 -13.45 -7.75
N PRO A 34 9.04 -14.69 -7.35
CA PRO A 34 10.23 -14.93 -6.54
C PRO A 34 11.52 -14.47 -7.25
N GLU A 35 11.52 -14.45 -8.59
CA GLU A 35 12.69 -14.10 -9.41
C GLU A 35 13.00 -12.60 -9.35
N LYS A 36 11.99 -11.77 -9.12
CA LYS A 36 12.13 -10.31 -9.03
C LYS A 36 12.31 -9.82 -7.60
N HIS A 37 11.97 -10.64 -6.63
CA HIS A 37 12.01 -10.27 -5.23
C HIS A 37 13.46 -10.17 -4.71
N ILE A 38 13.75 -9.13 -3.93
CA ILE A 38 15.05 -8.93 -3.28
C ILE A 38 14.89 -9.13 -1.78
N GLU A 39 14.02 -8.34 -1.15
CA GLU A 39 13.81 -8.35 0.30
C GLU A 39 12.39 -7.88 0.61
N TRP A 40 11.85 -8.30 1.76
CA TRP A 40 10.56 -7.81 2.24
C TRP A 40 10.56 -7.72 3.76
N PHE A 41 9.63 -6.94 4.30
CA PHE A 41 9.25 -7.03 5.69
C PHE A 41 7.78 -6.64 5.87
N ARG A 42 7.15 -7.22 6.89
CA ARG A 42 5.81 -6.82 7.30
C ARG A 42 5.85 -5.48 8.02
N ILE A 43 5.04 -4.52 7.56
CA ILE A 43 4.86 -3.26 8.28
C ILE A 43 3.90 -3.46 9.45
N GLY A 44 2.75 -4.09 9.21
CA GLY A 44 1.75 -4.35 10.24
C GLY A 44 0.36 -4.59 9.68
N GLY A 45 -0.63 -4.63 10.57
CA GLY A 45 -2.04 -4.74 10.21
C GLY A 45 -2.84 -3.51 10.61
N PHE A 46 -3.86 -3.17 9.83
CA PHE A 46 -4.79 -2.08 10.09
C PHE A 46 -6.22 -2.50 9.76
N LEU A 47 -7.20 -1.81 10.35
CA LEU A 47 -8.62 -2.13 10.22
C LEU A 47 -9.31 -1.21 9.22
N MET A 48 -10.05 -1.84 8.32
CA MET A 48 -11.06 -1.20 7.48
C MET A 48 -12.44 -1.54 8.04
N ASP A 49 -12.99 -0.70 8.90
CA ASP A 49 -14.40 -0.76 9.33
C ASP A 49 -15.31 0.10 8.44
N THR A 50 -14.71 0.85 7.50
CA THR A 50 -15.39 1.59 6.43
C THR A 50 -15.00 1.01 5.08
N SER A 51 -15.73 1.39 4.03
CA SER A 51 -15.47 0.98 2.65
C SER A 51 -14.65 2.01 1.85
N LYS A 52 -14.03 2.99 2.53
CA LYS A 52 -13.31 4.11 1.91
C LYS A 52 -11.83 4.08 2.26
N LEU A 53 -10.98 3.84 1.27
CA LEU A 53 -9.54 3.72 1.42
C LEU A 53 -8.85 4.84 0.65
N LEU A 54 -8.02 5.63 1.33
CA LEU A 54 -7.20 6.67 0.71
C LEU A 54 -5.79 6.14 0.48
N LEU A 55 -5.33 6.18 -0.77
CA LEU A 55 -3.96 5.87 -1.16
C LEU A 55 -3.20 7.17 -1.43
N SER A 56 -1.92 7.23 -1.07
CA SER A 56 -1.06 8.36 -1.42
C SER A 56 0.40 7.97 -1.60
N ALA A 57 1.06 8.59 -2.57
CA ALA A 57 2.51 8.56 -2.80
C ALA A 57 3.25 9.67 -2.02
N LYS A 58 2.55 10.36 -1.10
CA LYS A 58 3.12 11.41 -0.25
C LYS A 58 2.52 11.32 1.15
N LEU A 59 3.29 11.75 2.16
CA LEU A 59 2.83 11.79 3.55
C LEU A 59 2.19 13.14 3.91
N ALA A 60 2.72 14.22 3.32
CA ALA A 60 2.14 15.54 3.40
C ALA A 60 0.98 15.64 2.40
N LEU A 61 -0.24 15.36 2.89
CA LEU A 61 -1.44 15.49 2.07
C LEU A 61 -1.85 16.97 1.94
N PRO A 62 -2.26 17.42 0.75
CA PRO A 62 -2.80 18.75 0.57
C PRO A 62 -4.11 18.95 1.37
N PRO A 63 -4.49 20.20 1.70
CA PRO A 63 -5.73 20.50 2.43
C PRO A 63 -6.98 20.02 1.70
N TRP A 64 -6.95 20.08 0.36
CA TRP A 64 -7.96 19.56 -0.54
C TRP A 64 -7.72 18.06 -0.71
N ARG A 65 -8.75 17.23 -0.48
CA ARG A 65 -8.66 15.77 -0.59
C ARG A 65 -9.08 15.29 -1.97
N PRO A 66 -8.61 14.11 -2.43
CA PRO A 66 -9.06 13.53 -3.68
C PRO A 66 -10.59 13.51 -3.76
N ILE A 67 -11.12 14.11 -4.82
CA ILE A 67 -12.57 14.21 -5.06
C ILE A 67 -13.00 12.91 -5.75
N LEU A 68 -14.05 12.28 -5.24
CA LEU A 68 -14.48 10.95 -5.69
C LEU A 68 -14.94 10.91 -7.16
N ASN A 69 -15.37 12.05 -7.71
CA ASN A 69 -16.16 12.10 -8.93
C ASN A 69 -15.35 11.97 -10.23
N ASP A 70 -14.05 12.27 -10.21
CA ASP A 70 -13.23 12.33 -11.43
C ASP A 70 -12.50 11.01 -11.73
N GLY A 71 -12.78 9.95 -10.95
CA GLY A 71 -12.08 8.67 -11.05
C GLY A 71 -10.67 8.71 -10.45
N PRO A 72 -10.09 7.53 -10.14
CA PRO A 72 -8.81 7.45 -9.45
C PRO A 72 -7.65 7.99 -10.30
N GLU A 73 -7.67 7.78 -11.61
CA GLU A 73 -6.58 8.16 -12.52
C GLU A 73 -6.31 9.66 -12.51
N ILE A 74 -7.36 10.48 -12.61
CA ILE A 74 -7.26 11.94 -12.61
C ILE A 74 -6.71 12.44 -11.26
N SER A 75 -7.27 11.93 -10.16
CA SER A 75 -6.80 12.27 -8.81
C SER A 75 -5.34 11.88 -8.58
N ILE A 76 -4.93 10.71 -9.06
CA ILE A 76 -3.54 10.25 -8.99
C ILE A 76 -2.63 11.17 -9.79
N GLY A 77 -2.96 11.46 -11.04
CA GLY A 77 -2.13 12.30 -11.91
C GLY A 77 -1.91 13.70 -11.34
N PHE A 78 -2.95 14.28 -10.72
CA PHE A 78 -2.87 15.62 -10.16
C PHE A 78 -2.25 15.68 -8.76
N MET A 79 -2.58 14.73 -7.87
CA MET A 79 -2.27 14.82 -6.44
C MET A 79 -1.24 13.79 -5.97
N GLY A 80 -1.02 12.72 -6.73
CA GLY A 80 -0.35 11.52 -6.23
C GLY A 80 -1.15 10.81 -5.15
N ALA A 81 -2.47 10.88 -5.21
CA ALA A 81 -3.37 10.25 -4.24
C ALA A 81 -4.73 9.93 -4.87
N CYS A 82 -5.41 8.90 -4.38
CA CYS A 82 -6.80 8.60 -4.76
C CYS A 82 -7.61 8.05 -3.59
N LEU A 83 -8.91 8.33 -3.64
CA LEU A 83 -9.90 7.75 -2.74
C LEU A 83 -10.60 6.60 -3.47
N LEU A 84 -10.49 5.40 -2.92
CA LEU A 84 -11.16 4.20 -3.40
C LEU A 84 -12.37 3.89 -2.51
N THR A 85 -13.47 3.49 -3.14
CA THR A 85 -14.69 3.02 -2.48
C THR A 85 -14.90 1.53 -2.74
N ASN A 86 -15.89 0.94 -2.06
CA ASN A 86 -16.19 -0.49 -2.14
C ASN A 86 -15.01 -1.36 -1.67
N VAL A 87 -14.23 -0.87 -0.71
CA VAL A 87 -13.12 -1.61 -0.09
C VAL A 87 -13.70 -2.65 0.87
N ARG A 88 -13.18 -3.87 0.83
CA ARG A 88 -13.62 -4.95 1.73
C ARG A 88 -13.36 -4.58 3.19
N PRO A 89 -14.40 -4.52 4.03
CA PRO A 89 -14.24 -4.32 5.46
C PRO A 89 -13.55 -5.51 6.12
N GLY A 90 -12.71 -5.27 7.12
CA GLY A 90 -11.97 -6.30 7.84
C GLY A 90 -10.54 -5.87 8.14
N ILE A 91 -9.74 -6.83 8.59
CA ILE A 91 -8.32 -6.62 8.87
C ILE A 91 -7.54 -6.70 7.56
N TRP A 92 -6.70 -5.70 7.34
CA TRP A 92 -5.76 -5.63 6.22
C TRP A 92 -4.33 -5.78 6.74
N ILE A 93 -3.51 -6.50 5.99
CA ILE A 93 -2.09 -6.72 6.26
C ILE A 93 -1.30 -5.94 5.22
N ALA A 94 -0.29 -5.21 5.69
CA ALA A 94 0.56 -4.39 4.86
C ALA A 94 2.02 -4.85 4.94
N ASP A 95 2.61 -5.06 3.77
CA ASP A 95 3.98 -5.51 3.60
C ASP A 95 4.72 -4.53 2.69
N MET A 96 5.99 -4.31 3.01
CA MET A 96 6.93 -3.65 2.12
C MET A 96 7.71 -4.72 1.37
N ASN A 97 7.82 -4.57 0.05
CA ASN A 97 8.65 -5.43 -0.78
C ASN A 97 9.63 -4.56 -1.57
N MET A 98 10.85 -5.06 -1.69
CA MET A 98 11.90 -4.52 -2.51
C MET A 98 12.11 -5.47 -3.69
N VAL A 99 11.99 -4.97 -4.90
CA VAL A 99 12.02 -5.80 -6.11
C VAL A 99 12.96 -5.20 -7.15
N ARG A 100 13.49 -6.07 -8.01
CA ARG A 100 14.36 -5.66 -9.12
C ARG A 100 13.61 -4.70 -10.03
N CYS A 101 14.37 -3.76 -10.61
CA CYS A 101 13.86 -2.82 -11.59
C CYS A 101 13.14 -3.58 -12.73
N PRO A 102 11.89 -3.22 -13.03
CA PRO A 102 11.12 -3.92 -14.07
C PRO A 102 11.64 -3.65 -15.49
N VAL A 103 12.47 -2.63 -15.70
CA VAL A 103 13.02 -2.26 -17.02
C VAL A 103 14.28 -3.06 -17.37
N CYS A 104 15.25 -3.12 -16.46
CA CYS A 104 16.55 -3.77 -16.71
C CYS A 104 16.61 -5.21 -16.15
N ASN A 105 15.82 -5.55 -15.11
CA ASN A 105 15.86 -6.81 -14.36
C ASN A 105 17.26 -7.27 -13.89
N LEU A 106 18.24 -6.36 -13.82
CA LEU A 106 19.62 -6.65 -13.43
C LEU A 106 19.82 -6.52 -11.91
N ASN A 107 20.59 -7.43 -11.31
CA ASN A 107 20.92 -7.43 -9.88
C ASN A 107 21.68 -6.18 -9.40
N LYS A 108 22.34 -5.46 -10.31
CA LYS A 108 23.16 -4.27 -10.00
C LYS A 108 22.50 -2.95 -10.41
N CYS A 109 21.25 -2.98 -10.85
CA CYS A 109 20.53 -1.80 -11.30
C CYS A 109 20.16 -0.94 -10.08
N GLU A 110 20.55 0.34 -10.08
CA GLU A 110 20.21 1.25 -8.98
C GLU A 110 18.70 1.50 -8.84
N GLY A 111 17.93 1.24 -9.91
CA GLY A 111 16.46 1.38 -9.97
C GLY A 111 15.68 0.28 -9.24
N THR A 112 16.10 -0.11 -8.04
CA THR A 112 15.32 -1.00 -7.19
C THR A 112 13.96 -0.35 -6.90
N MET A 113 12.88 -1.12 -7.09
CA MET A 113 11.52 -0.62 -6.92
C MET A 113 11.01 -0.99 -5.53
N GLN A 114 10.42 -0.01 -4.85
CA GLN A 114 9.74 -0.23 -3.58
C GLN A 114 8.26 -0.47 -3.84
N VAL A 115 7.67 -1.41 -3.11
CA VAL A 115 6.28 -1.80 -3.24
C VAL A 115 5.64 -1.81 -1.86
N LEU A 116 4.68 -0.92 -1.65
CA LEU A 116 3.76 -0.99 -0.51
C LEU A 116 2.53 -1.78 -0.96
N ASP A 117 2.40 -3.00 -0.45
CA ASP A 117 1.24 -3.85 -0.67
C ASP A 117 0.36 -3.87 0.57
N ALA A 118 -0.95 -3.73 0.39
CA ALA A 118 -1.93 -3.99 1.44
C ALA A 118 -3.01 -4.94 0.92
N ARG A 119 -3.37 -5.93 1.74
CA ARG A 119 -4.28 -7.02 1.37
C ARG A 119 -5.23 -7.30 2.50
N HIS A 120 -6.50 -7.53 2.18
CA HIS A 120 -7.45 -8.07 3.13
C HIS A 120 -6.96 -9.45 3.62
N CYS A 121 -6.99 -9.70 4.92
CA CYS A 121 -6.40 -10.92 5.52
C CYS A 121 -7.00 -12.22 4.99
N GLU A 122 -8.27 -12.21 4.56
CA GLU A 122 -8.93 -13.39 4.01
C GLU A 122 -8.61 -13.65 2.55
N LEU A 123 -7.94 -12.71 1.86
CA LEU A 123 -7.55 -12.86 0.46
C LEU A 123 -6.73 -14.14 0.24
N TYR A 124 -5.90 -14.53 1.21
CA TYR A 124 -5.04 -15.70 1.13
C TYR A 124 -5.78 -17.03 1.19
N LEU A 125 -7.06 -17.01 1.59
CA LEU A 125 -7.92 -18.20 1.62
C LEU A 125 -8.66 -18.40 0.29
N GLU A 126 -8.63 -17.40 -0.58
CA GLU A 126 -9.33 -17.44 -1.86
C GLU A 126 -8.50 -18.19 -2.90
N ASN A 127 -9.06 -19.28 -3.45
CA ASN A 127 -8.37 -20.07 -4.48
C ASN A 127 -7.98 -19.23 -5.70
N LYS A 128 -8.86 -18.31 -6.12
CA LYS A 128 -8.61 -17.39 -7.25
C LYS A 128 -7.44 -16.43 -7.00
N PHE A 129 -7.19 -16.10 -5.74
CA PHE A 129 -5.94 -15.45 -5.39
C PHE A 129 -4.81 -16.47 -5.52
N ARG A 130 -4.84 -17.58 -4.80
CA ARG A 130 -3.71 -18.53 -4.78
C ARG A 130 -3.28 -19.06 -6.16
N ASP A 131 -4.21 -19.25 -7.08
CA ASP A 131 -3.95 -19.79 -8.43
C ASP A 131 -3.50 -18.75 -9.48
N GLY A 132 -3.62 -17.44 -9.19
CA GLY A 132 -3.22 -16.39 -10.13
C GLY A 132 -4.36 -15.71 -10.89
N THR A 133 -5.58 -16.21 -10.77
CA THR A 133 -6.73 -15.70 -11.53
C THR A 133 -7.07 -14.25 -11.18
N TRP A 134 -6.92 -13.85 -9.92
CA TRP A 134 -7.08 -12.46 -9.51
C TRP A 134 -5.80 -11.67 -9.72
N GLU A 135 -5.88 -10.70 -10.63
CA GLU A 135 -4.79 -9.81 -11.02
C GLU A 135 -5.04 -8.37 -10.54
N TYR A 136 -3.98 -7.57 -10.54
CA TYR A 136 -4.06 -6.15 -10.24
C TYR A 136 -4.47 -5.37 -11.49
N GLU A 137 -5.47 -4.50 -11.36
CA GLU A 137 -5.79 -3.45 -12.33
C GLU A 137 -4.97 -2.18 -12.06
N ASP A 138 -4.57 -1.46 -13.12
CA ASP A 138 -3.94 -0.15 -13.00
C ASP A 138 -5.00 0.91 -12.68
N LEU A 139 -4.71 1.75 -11.68
CA LEU A 139 -5.55 2.87 -11.29
C LEU A 139 -5.02 4.21 -11.82
N GLY A 140 -3.74 4.26 -12.19
CA GLY A 140 -3.06 5.47 -12.62
C GLY A 140 -1.64 5.60 -12.07
N SER A 141 -0.93 6.59 -12.60
CA SER A 141 0.46 6.87 -12.28
C SER A 141 0.68 8.33 -11.91
N TYR A 142 1.59 8.58 -10.98
CA TYR A 142 1.99 9.91 -10.53
C TYR A 142 3.50 10.09 -10.68
N PHE A 143 3.90 11.18 -11.32
CA PHE A 143 5.30 11.53 -11.53
C PHE A 143 5.71 12.67 -10.59
N SER A 144 6.74 12.42 -9.80
CA SER A 144 7.40 13.46 -9.01
C SER A 144 8.68 13.90 -9.73
N HIS A 145 8.69 15.14 -10.22
CA HIS A 145 9.80 15.70 -10.98
C HIS A 145 10.94 16.19 -10.08
N GLY A 146 12.17 15.98 -10.56
CA GLY A 146 13.40 16.53 -9.98
C GLY A 146 13.94 15.69 -8.82
N GLN A 147 15.06 16.15 -8.27
CA GLN A 147 15.73 15.51 -7.16
C GLN A 147 14.83 15.44 -5.91
N LEU A 148 14.55 14.22 -5.47
CA LEU A 148 13.79 13.96 -4.23
C LEU A 148 14.69 13.41 -3.14
N ASP A 149 14.46 13.85 -1.90
CA ASP A 149 15.18 13.35 -0.73
C ASP A 149 14.66 11.98 -0.25
N SER A 150 13.37 11.72 -0.47
CA SER A 150 12.70 10.53 0.05
C SER A 150 11.56 10.04 -0.86
N ALA A 151 11.36 8.73 -0.91
CA ALA A 151 10.12 8.13 -1.38
C ALA A 151 9.22 7.85 -0.16
N ALA A 152 7.92 8.02 -0.34
CA ALA A 152 6.96 7.63 0.67
C ALA A 152 5.64 7.15 0.06
N ALA A 153 4.97 6.24 0.74
CA ALA A 153 3.66 5.75 0.36
C ALA A 153 2.83 5.53 1.62
N ALA A 154 1.53 5.80 1.54
CA ALA A 154 0.62 5.62 2.67
C ALA A 154 -0.78 5.19 2.23
N ILE A 155 -1.43 4.47 3.13
CA ILE A 155 -2.75 3.90 2.98
C ILE A 155 -3.52 4.22 4.26
N PHE A 156 -4.70 4.81 4.13
CA PHE A 156 -5.53 5.24 5.26
C PHE A 156 -6.95 4.74 5.11
N ASN A 157 -7.56 4.33 6.21
CA ASN A 157 -9.01 4.36 6.34
C ASN A 157 -9.44 5.83 6.34
N HIS A 158 -10.08 6.27 5.26
CA HIS A 158 -10.30 7.69 4.96
C HIS A 158 -11.03 8.43 6.09
N ASP A 159 -12.03 7.77 6.69
CA ASP A 159 -12.87 8.38 7.71
C ASP A 159 -12.12 8.64 9.03
N TYR A 160 -10.91 8.10 9.20
CA TYR A 160 -10.07 8.29 10.39
C TYR A 160 -8.86 9.19 10.16
N ILE A 161 -8.70 9.79 8.98
CA ILE A 161 -7.48 10.53 8.63
C ILE A 161 -7.20 11.73 9.55
N ASP A 162 -8.24 12.37 10.08
CA ASP A 162 -8.14 13.52 10.99
C ASP A 162 -7.93 13.14 12.46
N THR A 163 -7.90 11.83 12.75
CA THR A 163 -7.77 11.36 14.12
C THR A 163 -6.34 11.49 14.64
N PRO A 164 -6.15 11.67 15.96
CA PRO A 164 -4.82 11.85 16.53
C PRO A 164 -3.82 10.72 16.24
N CYS A 165 -4.29 9.48 16.08
CA CYS A 165 -3.40 8.35 15.80
C CYS A 165 -2.71 8.47 14.44
N VAL A 166 -3.35 9.08 13.44
CA VAL A 166 -2.82 9.23 12.08
C VAL A 166 -1.87 10.43 11.95
N LYS A 167 -1.92 11.39 12.89
CA LYS A 167 -1.08 12.62 12.84
C LYS A 167 0.42 12.33 12.72
N ASN A 168 0.91 11.27 13.36
CA ASN A 168 2.32 10.91 13.28
C ASN A 168 2.73 10.46 11.87
N ILE A 169 1.82 9.81 11.13
CA ILE A 169 2.05 9.42 9.73
C ILE A 169 2.10 10.67 8.83
N LEU A 170 1.18 11.62 9.03
CA LEU A 170 1.09 12.84 8.21
C LEU A 170 2.20 13.86 8.50
N ASN A 171 2.82 13.78 9.69
CA ASN A 171 3.89 14.68 10.08
C ASN A 171 5.20 14.29 9.40
N SER A 172 5.55 14.93 8.27
CA SER A 172 6.81 14.68 7.55
C SER A 172 8.06 14.74 8.43
N LYS A 173 8.06 15.54 9.52
CA LYS A 173 9.19 15.62 10.45
C LYS A 173 9.43 14.33 11.24
N SER A 174 8.40 13.52 11.47
CA SER A 174 8.53 12.23 12.18
C SER A 174 9.23 11.15 11.34
N TRP A 175 9.38 11.42 10.04
CA TRP A 175 9.99 10.55 9.04
C TRP A 175 11.41 10.95 8.68
N ILE A 176 11.90 12.10 9.16
CA ILE A 176 13.27 12.54 8.93
C ILE A 176 14.22 11.50 9.52
N ARG A 177 15.06 10.93 8.67
CA ARG A 177 16.16 10.04 9.03
C ARG A 177 17.49 10.72 8.71
N ASP A 178 18.56 10.16 9.25
CA ASP A 178 19.90 10.47 8.74
C ASP A 178 19.98 10.20 7.23
N ARG A 179 20.53 11.14 6.46
CA ARG A 179 20.53 11.10 4.99
C ARG A 179 21.30 9.90 4.42
N SER A 180 22.25 9.33 5.16
CA SER A 180 22.97 8.13 4.74
C SER A 180 22.16 6.84 4.95
N ASN A 181 21.09 6.90 5.75
CA ASN A 181 20.25 5.75 6.02
C ASN A 181 19.19 5.54 4.92
N LEU A 182 19.56 4.72 3.95
CA LEU A 182 18.70 4.35 2.81
C LEU A 182 17.68 3.25 3.15
N LEU A 183 17.70 2.68 4.36
CA LEU A 183 16.77 1.62 4.69
C LEU A 183 15.33 2.16 4.69
N PRO A 184 14.36 1.37 4.24
CA PRO A 184 12.96 1.70 4.42
C PRO A 184 12.56 1.73 5.91
N LYS A 185 11.54 2.53 6.24
CA LYS A 185 10.88 2.56 7.54
C LYS A 185 9.38 2.41 7.31
N GLY A 186 8.79 1.40 7.93
CA GLY A 186 7.35 1.25 8.02
C GLY A 186 6.81 1.85 9.32
N TYR A 187 5.59 2.40 9.27
CA TYR A 187 4.83 2.77 10.45
C TYR A 187 3.37 2.40 10.22
N PHE A 188 2.68 1.93 11.25
CA PHE A 188 1.26 1.61 11.17
C PHE A 188 0.52 2.07 12.42
N THR A 189 -0.78 2.23 12.27
CA THR A 189 -1.75 2.48 13.33
C THR A 189 -2.92 1.53 13.11
N PRO A 190 -3.91 1.48 14.03
CA PRO A 190 -5.09 0.66 13.84
C PRO A 190 -5.90 0.97 12.56
N VAL A 191 -5.65 2.09 11.88
CA VAL A 191 -6.47 2.57 10.75
C VAL A 191 -5.63 3.08 9.55
N ALA A 192 -4.31 2.96 9.61
CA ALA A 192 -3.43 3.44 8.56
C ALA A 192 -2.07 2.73 8.56
N VAL A 193 -1.42 2.73 7.41
CA VAL A 193 -0.04 2.27 7.24
C VAL A 193 0.71 3.21 6.32
N ALA A 194 2.00 3.38 6.56
CA ALA A 194 2.88 4.17 5.72
C ALA A 194 4.29 3.58 5.67
N LEU A 195 4.98 3.93 4.59
CA LEU A 195 6.33 3.57 4.26
C LEU A 195 7.08 4.84 3.87
N SER A 196 8.33 4.98 4.29
CA SER A 196 9.23 5.99 3.77
C SER A 196 10.67 5.48 3.72
N SER A 197 11.42 5.92 2.71
CA SER A 197 12.83 5.62 2.51
C SER A 197 13.54 6.85 1.97
N ASN A 198 14.79 7.04 2.38
CA ASN A 198 15.65 8.06 1.77
C ASN A 198 16.10 7.58 0.39
N LEU A 199 16.22 8.53 -0.54
CA LEU A 199 16.63 8.26 -1.90
C LEU A 199 18.09 8.65 -2.14
N LYS A 200 18.74 7.92 -3.04
CA LYS A 200 19.98 8.36 -3.69
C LYS A 200 19.69 9.54 -4.63
N PRO A 201 20.71 10.25 -5.14
CA PRO A 201 20.54 11.18 -6.25
C PRO A 201 19.68 10.59 -7.38
N ASN A 202 18.69 11.34 -7.87
CA ASN A 202 17.67 10.88 -8.81
C ASN A 202 17.10 12.04 -9.63
N ASP A 203 16.52 11.72 -10.80
CA ASP A 203 15.86 12.70 -11.66
C ASP A 203 14.35 12.77 -11.43
N GLY A 204 13.83 11.82 -10.65
CA GLY A 204 12.46 11.81 -10.20
C GLY A 204 12.02 10.46 -9.66
N LEU A 205 10.73 10.37 -9.38
CA LEU A 205 10.09 9.15 -8.87
C LEU A 205 8.77 8.92 -9.58
N LEU A 206 8.63 7.74 -10.20
CA LEU A 206 7.37 7.26 -10.75
C LEU A 206 6.65 6.41 -9.71
N SER A 207 5.45 6.85 -9.31
CA SER A 207 4.57 6.08 -8.45
C SER A 207 3.39 5.51 -9.23
N LYS A 208 3.13 4.20 -9.15
CA LYS A 208 1.93 3.57 -9.74
C LYS A 208 1.01 3.02 -8.68
N PHE A 209 -0.28 3.18 -8.90
CA PHE A 209 -1.34 2.74 -7.99
C PHE A 209 -2.12 1.63 -8.65
N GLN A 210 -2.35 0.55 -7.91
CA GLN A 210 -3.06 -0.61 -8.44
C GLN A 210 -4.03 -1.15 -7.39
N ALA A 211 -5.10 -1.80 -7.84
CA ALA A 211 -6.05 -2.49 -6.99
C ALA A 211 -6.33 -3.90 -7.51
N MET A 212 -6.82 -4.77 -6.63
CA MET A 212 -7.34 -6.09 -7.00
C MET A 212 -8.77 -6.18 -6.49
N ARG A 213 -9.68 -6.66 -7.34
CA ARG A 213 -11.10 -6.78 -7.02
C ARG A 213 -11.54 -8.24 -6.95
N ASP A 214 -12.37 -8.53 -5.96
CA ASP A 214 -13.14 -9.78 -5.94
C ASP A 214 -14.32 -9.64 -6.91
N THR A 215 -14.13 -10.18 -8.12
CA THR A 215 -15.15 -10.22 -9.18
C THR A 215 -16.32 -11.15 -8.87
N SER A 216 -16.21 -12.03 -7.88
CA SER A 216 -17.31 -12.90 -7.43
C SER A 216 -18.19 -12.31 -6.34
N ARG A 217 -17.76 -11.23 -5.67
CA ARG A 217 -18.49 -10.59 -4.56
C ARG A 217 -18.64 -9.09 -4.76
N GLY A 218 -19.36 -8.71 -5.82
CA GLY A 218 -19.76 -7.31 -6.05
C GLY A 218 -18.60 -6.35 -6.33
N GLY A 219 -17.45 -6.86 -6.79
CA GLY A 219 -16.31 -6.03 -7.20
C GLY A 219 -15.59 -5.33 -6.04
N GLN A 220 -15.67 -5.90 -4.83
CA GLN A 220 -15.00 -5.34 -3.67
C GLN A 220 -13.49 -5.31 -3.86
N ILE A 221 -12.85 -4.21 -3.46
CA ILE A 221 -11.39 -4.11 -3.45
C ILE A 221 -10.85 -4.92 -2.29
N VAL A 222 -9.97 -5.88 -2.59
CA VAL A 222 -9.39 -6.83 -1.63
C VAL A 222 -7.87 -6.72 -1.50
N SER A 223 -7.23 -6.00 -2.42
CA SER A 223 -5.84 -5.58 -2.28
C SER A 223 -5.60 -4.27 -3.01
N VAL A 224 -4.63 -3.51 -2.52
CA VAL A 224 -4.07 -2.33 -3.18
C VAL A 224 -2.55 -2.40 -3.17
N ARG A 225 -1.93 -1.70 -4.11
CA ARG A 225 -0.49 -1.64 -4.29
C ARG A 225 -0.09 -0.23 -4.70
N ILE A 226 0.96 0.28 -4.06
CA ILE A 226 1.67 1.47 -4.50
C ILE A 226 3.10 1.05 -4.81
N THR A 227 3.53 1.21 -6.06
CA THR A 227 4.93 0.98 -6.47
C THR A 227 5.63 2.32 -6.60
N GLN A 228 6.91 2.38 -6.25
CA GLN A 228 7.74 3.58 -6.37
C GLN A 228 9.06 3.18 -7.04
N GLN A 229 9.26 3.70 -8.24
CA GLN A 229 10.43 3.45 -9.07
C GLN A 229 11.23 4.74 -9.22
N LEU A 230 12.51 4.68 -8.85
CA LEU A 230 13.48 5.74 -9.10
C LEU A 230 13.72 5.88 -10.60
N LEU A 231 13.86 7.11 -11.08
CA LEU A 231 14.19 7.44 -12.46
C LEU A 231 15.58 8.06 -12.57
#